data_AF-A0A0C2FD36-F1
#
_entry.id   AF-A0A0C2FD36-F1
#
_cell.length_a   1.000
_cell.length_b   1.000
_cell.length_c   1.000
_cell.angle_alpha   90.00
_cell.angle_beta   90.00
_cell.angle_gamma   90.00
#
_symmetry.space_group_name_H-M   'P 1'
#
loop_
_entity.id
_entity.type
_entity.pdbx_description
1 polymer ?
#
loop_
_entity_poly.entity_id
_entity_poly.type
_entity_poly.pdbx_seq_one_letter_code
_entity_poly.pdbx_strand_id
1 'polypeptide(L)'
;EFLTELLRTGFDPDRGFFKYTHDRLLYPNPSSVHLYPDSYSQHFFFLGRVVAKLIYEKQMAEIRFAEFFVAQLLGRRQTDVDLHHMKSYDPAIYKHLKNLRSLTADELAALELDFSVIVDDVGDVQ
;
A
#
# COMPACT_ATOMS: atom_id res chain seq x y z
N GLU A 1 9.28 -7.67 -27.34
CA GLU A 1 9.33 -6.97 -26.04
C GLU A 1 9.11 -7.95 -24.90
N PHE A 2 10.15 -8.36 -24.20
CA PHE A 2 10.01 -9.23 -23.02
C PHE A 2 9.84 -8.40 -21.75
N LEU A 3 10.69 -7.39 -21.56
CA LEU A 3 10.71 -6.56 -20.37
C LEU A 3 9.40 -5.78 -20.20
N THR A 4 8.87 -5.17 -21.25
CA THR A 4 7.58 -4.47 -21.21
C THR A 4 6.45 -5.39 -20.72
N GLU A 5 6.37 -6.59 -21.28
CA GLU A 5 5.35 -7.57 -20.91
C GLU A 5 5.53 -8.08 -19.48
N LEU A 6 6.78 -8.31 -19.07
CA LEU A 6 7.14 -8.71 -17.72
C LEU A 6 6.67 -7.68 -16.69
N LEU A 7 6.91 -6.39 -16.95
CA LEU A 7 6.51 -5.32 -16.04
C LEU A 7 5.00 -5.16 -16.02
N ARG A 8 4.35 -5.17 -17.19
CA ARG A 8 2.88 -5.12 -17.30
C ARG A 8 2.24 -6.23 -16.48
N THR A 9 2.71 -7.47 -16.67
CA THR A 9 2.19 -8.66 -16.03
C THR A 9 2.53 -8.72 -14.54
N GLY A 10 3.75 -8.36 -14.15
CA GLY A 10 4.23 -8.48 -12.78
C GLY A 10 3.56 -7.48 -11.83
N PHE A 11 3.29 -6.27 -12.32
CA PHE A 11 2.70 -5.17 -11.55
C PHE A 11 1.19 -5.01 -11.74
N ASP A 12 0.54 -5.90 -12.49
CA ASP A 12 -0.91 -5.90 -12.74
C ASP A 12 -1.70 -6.09 -11.43
N PRO A 13 -2.50 -5.09 -11.00
CA PRO A 13 -3.29 -5.21 -9.77
C PRO A 13 -4.38 -6.27 -9.82
N ASP A 14 -4.86 -6.64 -11.00
CA ASP A 14 -5.87 -7.69 -11.16
C ASP A 14 -5.34 -9.07 -10.77
N ARG A 15 -4.01 -9.20 -10.61
CA ARG A 15 -3.34 -10.41 -10.11
C ARG A 15 -3.19 -10.46 -8.59
N GLY A 16 -3.69 -9.46 -7.86
CA GLY A 16 -3.76 -9.51 -6.40
C GLY A 16 -2.45 -9.27 -5.64
N PHE A 17 -1.31 -9.07 -6.30
CA PHE A 17 -0.05 -8.67 -5.64
C PHE A 17 0.04 -7.17 -5.38
N PHE A 18 -0.57 -6.36 -6.24
CA PHE A 18 -0.58 -4.90 -6.11
C PHE A 18 -2.02 -4.38 -6.08
N LYS A 19 -2.18 -3.17 -5.57
CA LYS A 19 -3.42 -2.39 -5.60
C LYS A 19 -3.13 -0.97 -6.08
N TYR A 20 -4.16 -0.29 -6.55
CA TYR A 20 -4.11 1.12 -6.87
C TYR A 20 -4.65 1.97 -5.72
N THR A 21 -3.98 3.08 -5.45
CA THR A 21 -4.60 4.20 -4.73
C THR A 21 -5.69 4.83 -5.61
N HIS A 22 -6.46 5.76 -5.04
CA HIS A 22 -7.44 6.54 -5.80
C HIS A 22 -6.82 7.30 -7.00
N ASP A 23 -5.54 7.68 -6.89
CA ASP A 23 -4.78 8.37 -7.94
C ASP A 23 -4.12 7.43 -8.97
N ARG A 24 -4.45 6.14 -8.96
CA ARG A 24 -3.85 5.09 -9.82
C ARG A 24 -2.34 4.95 -9.64
N LEU A 25 -1.87 5.04 -8.39
CA LEU A 25 -0.50 4.73 -8.00
C LEU A 25 -0.44 3.34 -7.36
N LEU A 26 0.59 2.57 -7.71
CA LEU A 26 0.76 1.19 -7.26
C LEU A 26 1.33 1.10 -5.85
N TYR A 27 0.80 0.19 -5.06
CA TYR A 27 1.38 -0.25 -3.80
C TYR A 27 1.12 -1.76 -3.59
N PRO A 28 1.93 -2.46 -2.77
CA PRO A 28 1.71 -3.87 -2.47
C PRO A 28 0.33 -4.09 -1.85
N ASN A 29 -0.40 -5.10 -2.31
CA ASN A 29 -1.68 -5.49 -1.72
C ASN A 29 -1.43 -6.17 -0.36
N PRO A 30 -1.92 -5.64 0.78
CA PRO A 30 -1.74 -6.28 2.08
C PRO A 30 -2.27 -7.72 2.14
N SER A 31 -3.36 -8.01 1.41
CA SER A 31 -3.98 -9.34 1.35
C SER A 31 -3.19 -10.34 0.49
N SER A 32 -2.09 -9.95 -0.17
CA SER A 32 -1.34 -10.87 -1.05
C SER A 32 -0.77 -12.08 -0.30
N VAL A 33 -0.50 -11.92 1.00
CA VAL A 33 -0.02 -13.02 1.85
C VAL A 33 -1.08 -14.11 2.03
N HIS A 34 -2.36 -13.74 2.07
CA HIS A 34 -3.47 -14.68 2.18
C HIS A 34 -3.84 -15.28 0.81
N LEU A 35 -3.78 -14.48 -0.25
CA LEU A 35 -4.05 -14.93 -1.62
C LEU A 35 -2.98 -15.88 -2.16
N TYR A 36 -1.71 -15.66 -1.77
CA TYR A 36 -0.54 -16.38 -2.27
C TYR A 36 0.44 -16.76 -1.16
N PRO A 37 0.04 -17.56 -0.16
CA PRO A 37 0.82 -17.83 1.05
C PRO A 37 2.22 -18.39 0.76
N ASP A 38 2.35 -19.24 -0.25
CA ASP A 38 3.61 -19.92 -0.57
C ASP A 38 4.52 -19.13 -1.51
N SER A 39 4.00 -18.09 -2.19
CA SER A 39 4.70 -17.46 -3.32
C SER A 39 4.76 -15.93 -3.30
N TYR A 40 3.99 -15.24 -2.46
CA TYR A 40 3.97 -13.76 -2.41
C TYR A 40 5.37 -13.16 -2.22
N SER A 41 6.14 -13.72 -1.29
CA SER A 41 7.50 -13.26 -0.98
C SER A 41 8.43 -13.40 -2.19
N GLN A 42 8.33 -14.52 -2.92
CA GLN A 42 9.14 -14.77 -4.11
C GLN A 42 8.78 -13.81 -5.25
N HIS A 43 7.48 -13.52 -5.42
CA HIS A 43 7.00 -12.55 -6.42
C HIS A 43 7.56 -11.15 -6.17
N PHE A 44 7.44 -10.62 -4.95
CA PHE A 44 7.98 -9.31 -4.60
C PHE A 44 9.50 -9.27 -4.68
N PHE A 45 10.19 -10.35 -4.26
CA PHE A 45 11.64 -10.43 -4.36
C PHE A 45 12.10 -10.36 -5.83
N PHE A 46 11.46 -11.12 -6.71
CA PHE A 46 11.75 -11.12 -8.13
C PHE A 46 11.53 -9.74 -8.76
N LEU A 47 10.36 -9.13 -8.53
CA LEU A 47 10.07 -7.81 -9.10
C LEU A 47 10.94 -6.70 -8.53
N GLY A 48 11.30 -6.78 -7.25
CA GLY A 48 12.27 -5.87 -6.64
C GLY A 48 13.63 -5.94 -7.36
N ARG A 49 14.09 -7.14 -7.73
CA ARG A 49 15.32 -7.33 -8.51
C ARG A 49 15.19 -6.79 -9.94
N VAL A 50 14.04 -6.96 -10.58
CA VAL A 50 13.77 -6.39 -11.91
C VAL A 50 13.82 -4.86 -11.86
N VAL A 51 13.15 -4.23 -10.90
CA VAL A 51 13.19 -2.76 -10.71
C VAL A 51 14.61 -2.28 -10.43
N ALA A 52 15.35 -2.97 -9.55
CA ALA A 52 16.74 -2.63 -9.26
C ALA A 52 17.62 -2.71 -10.52
N LYS A 53 17.40 -3.71 -11.37
CA LYS A 53 18.11 -3.84 -12.65
C LYS A 53 17.81 -2.69 -13.60
N LEU A 54 16.54 -2.29 -13.74
CA LEU A 54 16.15 -1.14 -14.57
C LEU A 54 16.86 0.14 -14.13
N ILE A 55 16.91 0.39 -12.82
CA ILE A 55 17.60 1.53 -12.23
C ILE A 55 19.11 1.46 -12.54
N TYR A 56 19.73 0.29 -12.33
CA TYR A 56 21.15 0.08 -12.60
C TYR A 56 21.51 0.33 -14.07
N GLU A 57 20.66 -0.13 -14.99
CA GLU A 57 20.84 0.03 -16.44
C GLU A 57 20.34 1.37 -16.98
N LYS A 58 19.80 2.25 -16.11
CA LYS A 58 19.23 3.56 -16.45
C LYS A 58 18.10 3.45 -17.50
N GLN A 59 17.30 2.40 -17.42
CA GLN A 59 16.15 2.18 -18.28
C GLN A 59 14.89 2.77 -17.66
N MET A 60 14.12 3.51 -18.45
CA MET A 60 12.83 4.06 -18.02
C MET A 60 11.74 3.00 -18.18
N ALA A 61 10.93 2.84 -17.14
CA ALA A 61 9.72 2.02 -17.17
C ALA A 61 8.54 2.82 -16.62
N GLU A 62 7.35 2.59 -17.16
CA GLU A 62 6.12 3.27 -16.75
C GLU A 62 5.51 2.66 -15.49
N ILE A 63 6.28 2.60 -14.40
CA ILE A 63 5.80 2.13 -13.10
C ILE A 63 5.67 3.32 -12.17
N ARG A 64 4.44 3.60 -11.73
CA ARG A 64 4.15 4.70 -10.82
C ARG A 64 3.76 4.15 -9.46
N PHE A 65 4.70 4.17 -8.51
CA PHE A 65 4.47 3.75 -7.14
C PHE A 65 3.84 4.87 -6.31
N ALA A 66 3.03 4.49 -5.33
CA ALA A 66 2.47 5.41 -4.35
C ALA A 66 3.58 5.96 -3.44
N GLU A 67 3.49 7.25 -3.11
CA GLU A 67 4.54 7.94 -2.34
C GLU A 67 4.78 7.30 -0.97
N PHE A 68 3.72 6.90 -0.27
CA PHE A 68 3.85 6.24 1.05
C PHE A 68 4.60 4.91 0.95
N PHE A 69 4.45 4.19 -0.17
CA PHE A 69 5.13 2.93 -0.39
C PHE A 69 6.61 3.16 -0.70
N VAL A 70 6.91 4.16 -1.53
CA VAL A 70 8.31 4.56 -1.80
C VAL A 70 9.00 5.06 -0.53
N ALA A 71 8.31 5.86 0.28
CA ALA A 71 8.81 6.34 1.57
C ALA A 71 9.15 5.17 2.50
N GLN A 72 8.28 4.15 2.60
CA GLN A 72 8.57 2.94 3.37
C GLN A 72 9.75 2.12 2.82
N LEU A 73 9.88 2.04 1.49
CA LEU A 73 10.94 1.28 0.84
C LEU A 73 12.32 1.94 1.03
N LEU A 74 12.38 3.28 1.03
CA LEU A 74 13.61 4.06 1.19
C LEU A 74 13.92 4.39 2.66
N GLY A 75 12.92 4.32 3.54
CA GLY A 75 13.02 4.65 4.95
C GLY A 75 13.89 3.67 5.73
N ARG A 76 14.98 4.16 6.31
CA ARG A 76 15.69 3.44 7.39
C ARG A 76 14.80 3.49 8.62
N ARG A 77 14.12 2.36 8.93
CA ARG A 77 13.38 2.07 10.17
C ARG A 77 13.04 3.32 11.02
N GLN A 78 11.81 3.83 10.90
CA GLN A 78 11.12 4.80 11.79
C GLN A 78 11.05 6.29 11.40
N THR A 79 11.34 6.71 10.17
CA THR A 79 11.11 8.11 9.76
C THR A 79 10.24 8.24 8.51
N ASP A 80 9.28 9.18 8.58
CA ASP A 80 8.48 9.77 7.50
C ASP A 80 7.32 8.97 6.87
N VAL A 81 6.58 8.20 7.66
CA VAL A 81 5.17 7.92 7.32
C VAL A 81 4.29 8.66 8.32
N ASP A 82 3.93 9.89 7.97
CA ASP A 82 3.02 10.72 8.75
C ASP A 82 1.54 10.51 8.35
N LEU A 83 0.64 11.22 9.04
CA LEU A 83 -0.79 11.19 8.74
C LEU A 83 -1.11 11.65 7.30
N HIS A 84 -0.27 12.46 6.66
CA HIS A 84 -0.54 12.94 5.30
C HIS A 84 -0.47 11.83 4.26
N HIS A 85 0.38 10.82 4.46
CA HIS A 85 0.41 9.63 3.61
C HIS A 85 -0.89 8.83 3.63
N MET A 86 -1.64 8.86 4.75
CA MET A 86 -2.97 8.23 4.82
C MET A 86 -3.95 8.86 3.84
N LYS A 87 -3.79 10.12 3.43
CA LYS A 87 -4.67 10.73 2.43
C LYS A 87 -4.63 9.97 1.09
N SER A 88 -3.47 9.43 0.72
CA SER A 88 -3.31 8.67 -0.52
C SER A 88 -3.75 7.21 -0.34
N TYR A 89 -3.44 6.62 0.82
CA TYR A 89 -3.75 5.22 1.15
C TYR A 89 -5.25 5.00 1.45
N ASP A 90 -5.81 5.77 2.38
CA ASP A 90 -7.21 5.73 2.78
C ASP A 90 -7.72 7.16 3.10
N PRO A 91 -8.33 7.84 2.12
CA PRO A 91 -8.87 9.19 2.29
C PRO A 91 -9.96 9.28 3.37
N ALA A 92 -10.73 8.21 3.60
CA ALA A 92 -11.82 8.19 4.56
C ALA A 92 -11.26 8.16 5.99
N ILE A 93 -10.32 7.25 6.28
CA ILE A 93 -9.61 7.21 7.56
C ILE A 93 -8.88 8.53 7.81
N TYR A 94 -8.17 9.07 6.81
CA TYR A 94 -7.50 10.37 6.94
C TYR A 94 -8.46 11.49 7.38
N LYS A 95 -9.64 11.57 6.74
CA LYS A 95 -10.67 12.56 7.09
C LYS A 95 -11.19 12.33 8.50
N HIS A 96 -11.52 11.09 8.87
CA HIS A 96 -12.04 10.78 10.20
C HIS A 96 -11.03 11.10 11.30
N LEU A 97 -9.77 10.69 11.15
CA LEU A 97 -8.70 11.00 12.10
C LEU A 97 -8.47 12.50 12.25
N LYS A 98 -8.56 13.27 11.16
CA LYS A 98 -8.49 14.74 11.23
C LYS A 98 -9.66 15.36 11.99
N ASN A 99 -10.87 14.84 11.77
CA ASN A 99 -12.09 15.35 12.37
C ASN A 99 -12.11 15.16 13.90
N LEU A 100 -11.43 14.16 14.44
CA LEU A 100 -11.34 13.94 15.89
C LEU A 100 -10.86 15.18 16.65
N ARG A 101 -10.02 16.03 16.03
CA ARG A 101 -9.51 17.27 16.66
C ARG A 101 -10.55 18.38 16.78
N SER A 102 -11.66 18.29 16.04
CA SER A 102 -12.71 19.30 16.00
C SER A 102 -14.00 18.88 16.72
N LEU A 103 -14.08 17.65 17.21
CA LEU A 103 -15.25 17.17 17.95
C LEU A 103 -15.29 17.77 19.36
N THR A 104 -16.51 17.94 19.87
CA THR A 104 -16.74 18.24 21.28
C THR A 104 -16.41 17.04 22.17
N ALA A 105 -16.27 17.27 23.48
CA ALA A 105 -16.00 16.19 24.43
C ALA A 105 -17.10 15.12 24.43
N ASP A 106 -18.37 15.54 24.33
CA ASP A 106 -19.52 14.63 24.32
C ASP A 106 -19.57 13.78 23.04
N GLU A 107 -19.32 14.39 21.88
CA GLU A 107 -19.25 13.67 20.59
C GLU A 107 -18.07 12.69 20.57
N LEU A 108 -16.91 13.07 21.09
CA LEU A 108 -15.74 12.20 21.15
C LEU A 108 -15.97 11.01 22.08
N ALA A 109 -16.60 11.23 23.24
CA ALA A 109 -16.94 10.16 24.17
C ALA A 109 -17.95 9.17 23.56
N ALA A 110 -18.92 9.66 22.78
CA ALA A 110 -19.91 8.84 22.11
C ALA A 110 -19.34 7.92 21.01
N LEU A 111 -18.11 8.17 20.54
CA LEU A 111 -17.44 7.28 19.58
C LEU A 111 -16.88 6.01 20.23
N GLU A 112 -16.73 5.98 21.56
CA GLU A 112 -16.25 4.82 22.32
C GLU A 112 -14.94 4.21 21.78
N LEU A 113 -14.05 5.05 21.26
CA LEU A 113 -12.78 4.60 20.69
C LEU A 113 -11.84 4.11 21.79
N ASP A 114 -11.14 3.02 21.49
CA ASP A 114 -10.02 2.52 22.28
C ASP A 114 -8.75 2.40 21.41
N PHE A 115 -7.72 1.76 21.93
CA PHE A 115 -6.47 1.51 21.20
C PHE A 115 -6.50 0.18 20.43
N SER A 116 -7.64 -0.15 19.81
CA SER A 116 -7.79 -1.30 18.91
C SER A 116 -8.04 -0.86 17.47
N VAL A 117 -7.77 -1.77 16.53
CA VAL A 117 -8.06 -1.60 15.11
C VAL A 117 -8.76 -2.85 14.63
N ILE A 118 -9.90 -2.69 13.97
CA ILE A 118 -10.60 -3.77 13.28
C ILE A 118 -10.08 -3.80 11.85
N VAL A 119 -9.49 -4.93 11.46
CA VAL A 119 -9.03 -5.18 10.09
C VAL A 119 -9.98 -6.18 9.47
N ASP A 120 -10.81 -5.71 8.54
CA ASP A 120 -11.65 -6.58 7.72
C ASP A 120 -10.82 -7.03 6.50
N ASP A 121 -10.14 -8.17 6.63
CA ASP A 121 -9.50 -8.82 5.49
C ASP A 121 -10.52 -9.81 4.91
N VAL A 122 -10.69 -9.75 3.59
CA VAL A 122 -11.81 -10.34 2.85
C VAL A 122 -12.17 -11.76 3.33
N GLY A 123 -13.30 -11.89 4.05
CA GLY A 123 -14.11 -13.09 4.14
C GLY A 123 -13.60 -14.23 5.03
N ASP A 124 -13.45 -13.99 6.33
CA ASP A 124 -13.59 -15.08 7.31
C ASP A 124 -15.09 -15.28 7.60
N VAL A 125 -15.74 -16.14 6.81
CA VAL A 125 -16.94 -16.84 7.27
C VAL A 125 -16.47 -18.03 8.09
N GLN A 126 -16.42 -17.86 9.42
CA GLN A 126 -16.57 -18.98 10.35
C GLN A 126 -18.01 -19.05 10.84
#